data_AF-W4PES1-F1
#
_entry.id   AF-W4PES1-F1
#
_cell.length_a   1.000
_cell.length_b   1.000
_cell.length_c   1.000
_cell.angle_alpha   90.00
_cell.angle_beta   90.00
_cell.angle_gamma   90.00
#
_symmetry.space_group_name_H-M   'P 1'
#
loop_
_entity.id
_entity.type
_entity.pdbx_description
1 polymer ?
#
loop_
_entity_poly.entity_id
_entity_poly.type
_entity_poly.pdbx_seq_one_letter_code
_entity_poly.pdbx_strand_id
1 'polypeptide(L)'
;MSNTIYVRTLKRAEHTVFCVADGQKYYYDAQFNRRIPFSSGQQVKRSVLDSICEFLNETPSPTTFLFDVTKQKELTEGEVYGTCDPSYVDQLFGGWMKATKGGKDRTLKRRSPLSISAMRGLHPLLAGLDNENVSFDRSDRPNNRVIVRDEKGNELSDEEIAVFLEGKDRSLSRKWIKDKNSRASGLFISDIAIDLRRLFSVSTNQLEPEMSDETIEKLKAEGWVQSKNVFGECLVAPKKLREKWIKGLAKAIVNWRITSNQSRTFSLMDTLAISISDNANLIAGSIRAKLSEEDSGKAQPVVDESLNNVDTFITLQAGGYISTTGEQADALEKAEQKLVDLMMAFDYENQF
;
A
#
# COMPACT_ATOMS: atom_id res chain seq x y z
N MET A 1 18.63 -15.44 17.60
CA MET A 1 18.16 -14.97 16.27
C MET A 1 17.15 -13.87 16.49
N SER A 2 17.16 -12.80 15.70
CA SER A 2 16.05 -11.86 15.71
C SER A 2 14.80 -12.52 15.12
N ASN A 3 13.64 -12.18 15.67
CA ASN A 3 12.34 -12.68 15.23
C ASN A 3 11.63 -11.71 14.28
N THR A 4 12.19 -10.52 14.08
CA THR A 4 11.59 -9.46 13.28
C THR A 4 12.61 -8.84 12.35
N ILE A 5 12.24 -8.72 11.08
CA ILE A 5 12.98 -7.93 10.09
C ILE A 5 12.25 -6.60 9.94
N TYR A 6 12.98 -5.50 10.08
CA TYR A 6 12.51 -4.17 9.76
C TYR A 6 13.09 -3.74 8.41
N VAL A 7 12.25 -3.14 7.59
CA VAL A 7 12.59 -2.58 6.30
C VAL A 7 12.11 -1.13 6.27
N ARG A 8 12.99 -0.21 5.88
CA ARG A 8 12.65 1.18 5.65
C ARG A 8 13.05 1.56 4.24
N THR A 9 12.09 2.08 3.48
CA THR A 9 12.31 2.45 2.08
C THR A 9 12.16 3.95 1.92
N LEU A 10 13.10 4.58 1.23
CA LEU A 10 12.99 5.94 0.72
C LEU A 10 12.52 5.89 -0.74
N LYS A 11 11.36 6.45 -1.02
CA LYS A 11 10.79 6.60 -2.36
C LYS A 11 10.71 8.07 -2.75
N ARG A 12 10.91 8.36 -4.03
CA ARG A 12 10.57 9.64 -4.63
C ARG A 12 9.27 9.51 -5.38
N ALA A 13 8.30 10.39 -5.14
CA ALA A 13 7.09 10.45 -5.93
C ALA A 13 7.01 11.82 -6.63
N GLU A 14 6.61 11.81 -7.90
CA GLU A 14 6.48 13.03 -8.70
C GLU A 14 5.07 13.17 -9.21
N HIS A 15 4.46 14.32 -8.91
CA HIS A 15 3.21 14.76 -9.51
C HIS A 15 2.14 13.65 -9.56
N THR A 16 1.96 12.89 -8.48
CA THR A 16 1.11 11.68 -8.49
C THR A 16 -0.08 11.81 -7.55
N VAL A 17 -1.03 10.87 -7.67
CA VAL A 17 -2.14 10.72 -6.73
C VAL A 17 -2.05 9.36 -6.05
N PHE A 18 -1.83 9.35 -4.74
CA PHE A 18 -1.78 8.11 -3.97
C PHE A 18 -3.16 7.49 -3.86
N CYS A 19 -4.22 8.21 -3.50
CA CYS A 19 -5.56 7.63 -3.33
C CYS A 19 -6.66 8.58 -3.83
N VAL A 20 -7.77 8.03 -4.32
CA VAL A 20 -8.92 8.79 -4.82
C VAL A 20 -10.16 8.41 -4.00
N ALA A 21 -10.37 9.11 -2.89
CA ALA A 21 -11.68 9.14 -2.23
C ALA A 21 -12.33 10.53 -2.45
N ASP A 22 -11.52 11.59 -2.30
CA ASP A 22 -11.89 12.99 -2.57
C ASP A 22 -10.71 13.79 -3.18
N GLY A 23 -9.90 13.13 -4.02
CA GLY A 23 -8.60 13.64 -4.49
C GLY A 23 -7.43 13.17 -3.62
N GLN A 24 -6.26 13.81 -3.75
CA GLN A 24 -5.03 13.41 -3.08
C GLN A 24 -5.13 13.50 -1.56
N LYS A 25 -4.93 12.37 -0.86
CA LYS A 25 -4.90 12.32 0.61
C LYS A 25 -3.74 13.12 1.19
N TYR A 26 -4.01 13.82 2.28
CA TYR A 26 -3.01 14.57 3.04
C TYR A 26 -3.34 14.61 4.53
N TYR A 27 -2.34 14.87 5.36
CA TYR A 27 -2.51 15.29 6.76
C TYR A 27 -1.94 16.69 6.95
N TYR A 28 -2.28 17.36 8.05
CA TYR A 28 -1.74 18.68 8.39
C TYR A 28 -0.66 18.54 9.45
N ASP A 29 0.53 19.04 9.15
CA ASP A 29 1.66 19.15 10.07
C ASP A 29 1.63 20.51 10.75
N ALA A 30 1.41 20.52 12.06
CA ALA A 30 1.27 21.75 12.84
C ALA A 30 2.61 22.46 13.11
N GLN A 31 3.72 21.71 13.14
CA GLN A 31 5.04 22.27 13.44
C GLN A 31 5.55 23.11 12.27
N PHE A 32 5.37 22.62 11.04
CA PHE A 32 5.80 23.31 9.83
C PHE A 32 4.66 24.04 9.11
N ASN A 33 3.43 23.96 9.64
CA ASN A 33 2.22 24.57 9.07
C ASN A 33 2.02 24.19 7.59
N ARG A 34 2.03 22.88 7.29
CA ARG A 34 1.97 22.35 5.92
C ARG A 34 1.01 21.18 5.79
N ARG A 35 0.38 21.08 4.62
CA ARG A 35 -0.38 19.88 4.22
C ARG A 35 0.55 18.91 3.52
N ILE A 36 0.71 17.72 4.08
CA ILE A 36 1.66 16.72 3.60
C ILE A 36 0.90 15.55 2.98
N PRO A 37 1.17 15.19 1.72
CA PRO A 37 0.55 14.02 1.11
C PRO A 37 1.00 12.72 1.79
N PHE A 38 0.13 11.72 1.80
CA PHE A 38 0.50 10.38 2.25
C PHE A 38 -0.36 9.30 1.58
N SER A 39 0.15 8.07 1.55
CA SER A 39 -0.63 6.87 1.26
C SER A 39 -0.84 6.08 2.55
N SER A 40 -2.06 5.62 2.81
CA SER A 40 -2.35 4.88 4.04
C SER A 40 -1.65 3.52 4.05
N GLY A 41 -1.35 2.99 5.24
CA GLY A 41 -0.73 1.67 5.36
C GLY A 41 -1.57 0.55 4.73
N GLN A 42 -2.89 0.69 4.69
CA GLN A 42 -3.78 -0.25 3.98
C GLN A 42 -3.55 -0.23 2.47
N GLN A 43 -3.30 0.94 1.89
CA GLN A 43 -3.03 1.05 0.47
C GLN A 43 -1.63 0.51 0.12
N VAL A 44 -0.63 0.82 0.94
CA VAL A 44 0.71 0.23 0.79
C VAL A 44 0.62 -1.29 0.89
N LYS A 45 -0.07 -1.80 1.92
CA LYS A 45 -0.30 -3.23 2.11
C LYS A 45 -0.95 -3.88 0.89
N ARG A 46 -2.03 -3.31 0.37
CA ARG A 46 -2.66 -3.81 -0.85
C ARG A 46 -1.67 -3.84 -2.02
N SER A 47 -0.90 -2.78 -2.23
CA SER A 47 0.09 -2.70 -3.31
C SER A 47 1.17 -3.77 -3.18
N VAL A 48 1.62 -4.05 -1.95
CA VAL A 48 2.56 -5.14 -1.66
C VAL A 48 1.93 -6.49 -1.97
N LEU A 49 0.73 -6.78 -1.47
CA LEU A 49 0.06 -8.07 -1.71
C LEU A 49 -0.24 -8.30 -3.21
N ASP A 50 -0.74 -7.29 -3.90
CA ASP A 50 -0.99 -7.33 -5.36
C ASP A 50 0.33 -7.63 -6.10
N SER A 51 1.44 -7.00 -5.72
CA SER A 51 2.77 -7.25 -6.29
C SER A 51 3.27 -8.68 -6.03
N ILE A 52 3.01 -9.23 -4.83
CA ILE A 52 3.37 -10.64 -4.51
C ILE A 52 2.63 -11.58 -5.45
N CYS A 53 1.32 -11.41 -5.59
CA CYS A 53 0.50 -12.24 -6.48
C CYS A 53 0.97 -12.15 -7.93
N GLU A 54 1.27 -10.94 -8.42
CA GLU A 54 1.80 -10.73 -9.77
C GLU A 54 3.15 -11.44 -9.96
N PHE A 55 4.11 -11.28 -9.05
CA PHE A 55 5.43 -11.91 -9.18
C PHE A 55 5.40 -13.43 -9.04
N LEU A 56 4.44 -13.97 -8.28
CA LEU A 56 4.24 -15.41 -8.14
C LEU A 56 3.35 -16.01 -9.23
N ASN A 57 2.74 -15.16 -10.08
CA ASN A 57 1.70 -15.51 -11.04
C ASN A 57 0.56 -16.32 -10.37
N GLU A 58 0.11 -15.84 -9.22
CA GLU A 58 -0.96 -16.43 -8.43
C GLU A 58 -2.20 -15.52 -8.45
N THR A 59 -3.38 -16.11 -8.54
CA THR A 59 -4.65 -15.38 -8.43
C THR A 59 -4.90 -15.06 -6.95
N PRO A 60 -5.19 -13.80 -6.58
CA PRO A 60 -5.58 -13.46 -5.22
C PRO A 60 -6.80 -14.25 -4.75
N SER A 61 -6.91 -14.48 -3.44
CA SER A 61 -8.08 -15.14 -2.86
C SER A 61 -9.39 -14.46 -3.28
N PRO A 62 -10.43 -15.24 -3.64
CA PRO A 62 -11.74 -14.67 -3.90
C PRO A 62 -12.27 -13.95 -2.66
N THR A 63 -13.04 -12.89 -2.90
CA THR A 63 -13.69 -12.08 -1.86
C THR A 63 -15.20 -12.15 -2.06
N THR A 64 -15.93 -12.45 -1.00
CA THR A 64 -17.39 -12.44 -1.00
C THR A 64 -17.90 -11.08 -0.55
N PHE A 65 -18.73 -10.45 -1.39
CA PHE A 65 -19.41 -9.19 -1.07
C PHE A 65 -20.87 -9.49 -0.77
N LEU A 66 -21.34 -9.12 0.42
CA LEU A 66 -22.74 -9.23 0.79
C LEU A 66 -23.42 -7.88 0.61
N PHE A 67 -24.67 -7.92 0.15
CA PHE A 67 -25.56 -6.77 0.09
C PHE A 67 -26.85 -7.14 0.81
N ASP A 68 -27.29 -6.25 1.70
CA ASP A 68 -28.55 -6.39 2.42
C ASP A 68 -29.66 -5.69 1.63
N VAL A 69 -30.87 -6.27 1.62
CA VAL A 69 -32.05 -5.63 1.05
C VAL A 69 -32.86 -4.99 2.17
N THR A 70 -33.09 -3.68 2.07
CA THR A 70 -33.87 -2.93 3.05
C THR A 70 -35.37 -3.26 2.93
N LYS A 71 -36.16 -2.86 3.94
CA LYS A 71 -37.63 -3.00 3.88
C LYS A 71 -38.24 -2.22 2.72
N GLN A 72 -37.56 -1.18 2.23
CA GLN A 72 -37.94 -0.38 1.06
C GLN A 72 -37.54 -1.03 -0.29
N LYS A 73 -37.00 -2.26 -0.29
CA LYS A 73 -36.47 -2.96 -1.48
C LYS A 73 -35.27 -2.25 -2.14
N GLU A 74 -34.46 -1.58 -1.34
CA GLU A 74 -33.19 -0.98 -1.78
C GLU A 74 -32.00 -1.86 -1.37
N LEU A 75 -30.92 -1.83 -2.16
CA LEU A 75 -29.67 -2.53 -1.83
C LEU A 75 -28.80 -1.64 -0.93
N THR A 76 -28.29 -2.21 0.15
CA THR A 76 -27.30 -1.59 1.04
C THR A 76 -26.08 -2.48 1.20
N GLU A 77 -24.91 -1.88 1.41
CA GLU A 77 -23.66 -2.62 1.61
C GLU A 77 -23.73 -3.49 2.88
N GLY A 78 -23.43 -4.78 2.73
CA GLY A 78 -23.27 -5.73 3.82
C GLY A 78 -21.79 -6.02 4.11
N GLU A 79 -21.52 -7.16 4.74
CA GLU A 79 -20.16 -7.57 5.08
C GLU A 79 -19.33 -8.00 3.85
N VAL A 80 -18.01 -7.85 3.97
CA VAL A 80 -17.04 -8.35 3.00
C VAL A 80 -16.22 -9.44 3.66
N TYR A 81 -16.20 -10.64 3.08
CA TYR A 81 -15.49 -11.80 3.63
C TYR A 81 -14.37 -12.27 2.70
N GLY A 82 -13.19 -12.45 3.27
CA GLY A 82 -12.16 -13.29 2.68
C GLY A 82 -12.43 -14.78 2.90
N THR A 83 -11.72 -15.64 2.18
CA THR A 83 -11.84 -17.10 2.32
C THR A 83 -11.37 -17.63 3.67
N CYS A 84 -10.53 -16.88 4.38
CA CYS A 84 -9.84 -17.34 5.60
C CYS A 84 -8.95 -18.57 5.34
N ASP A 85 -8.45 -18.71 4.12
CA ASP A 85 -7.66 -19.86 3.66
C ASP A 85 -6.19 -19.46 3.44
N PRO A 86 -5.24 -19.95 4.26
CA PRO A 86 -3.83 -19.59 4.16
C PRO A 86 -3.09 -20.25 2.98
N SER A 87 -3.74 -21.10 2.19
CA SER A 87 -3.16 -21.59 0.93
C SER A 87 -3.03 -20.46 -0.11
N TYR A 88 -3.76 -19.36 0.05
CA TYR A 88 -3.60 -18.14 -0.73
C TYR A 88 -2.56 -17.22 -0.08
N VAL A 89 -1.55 -16.83 -0.86
CA VAL A 89 -0.43 -16.00 -0.38
C VAL A 89 -0.89 -14.64 0.16
N ASP A 90 -1.89 -14.02 -0.47
CA ASP A 90 -2.45 -12.73 -0.06
C ASP A 90 -3.19 -12.85 1.28
N GLN A 91 -3.84 -13.98 1.56
CA GLN A 91 -4.50 -14.21 2.84
C GLN A 91 -3.48 -14.50 3.94
N LEU A 92 -2.49 -15.36 3.66
CA LEU A 92 -1.48 -15.72 4.65
C LEU A 92 -0.71 -14.49 5.16
N PHE A 93 -0.26 -13.63 4.23
CA PHE A 93 0.49 -12.42 4.54
C PHE A 93 -0.41 -11.22 4.85
N GLY A 94 -1.60 -11.15 4.28
CA GLY A 94 -2.56 -10.09 4.54
C GLY A 94 -3.31 -10.26 5.86
N GLY A 95 -3.50 -11.48 6.32
CA GLY A 95 -4.42 -11.78 7.42
C GLY A 95 -5.88 -11.46 7.05
N TRP A 96 -6.79 -11.81 7.95
CA TRP A 96 -8.22 -11.68 7.72
C TRP A 96 -8.98 -11.50 9.02
N MET A 97 -10.22 -11.02 8.91
CA MET A 97 -11.19 -11.00 9.99
C MET A 97 -12.56 -11.27 9.40
N LYS A 98 -13.17 -12.39 9.78
CA LYS A 98 -14.52 -12.78 9.38
C LYS A 98 -15.38 -12.86 10.62
N ALA A 99 -16.26 -11.88 10.78
CA ALA A 99 -17.25 -11.83 11.85
C ALA A 99 -18.65 -11.84 11.23
N THR A 100 -19.43 -12.87 11.51
CA THR A 100 -20.79 -13.03 10.97
C THR A 100 -21.83 -12.26 11.78
N LYS A 101 -22.73 -11.52 11.11
CA LYS A 101 -23.92 -10.94 11.76
C LYS A 101 -24.75 -12.01 12.48
N GLY A 102 -25.16 -11.71 13.71
CA GLY A 102 -26.06 -12.55 14.51
C GLY A 102 -25.39 -13.60 15.40
N GLY A 103 -24.06 -13.66 15.46
CA GLY A 103 -23.31 -14.41 16.48
C GLY A 103 -23.48 -15.94 16.45
N LYS A 104 -24.03 -16.49 15.36
CA LYS A 104 -24.20 -17.95 15.20
C LYS A 104 -22.88 -18.66 14.91
N ASP A 105 -22.02 -18.02 14.11
CA ASP A 105 -20.68 -18.54 13.81
C ASP A 105 -19.62 -17.78 14.59
N ARG A 106 -18.52 -18.46 14.89
CA ARG A 106 -17.38 -17.86 15.60
C ARG A 106 -16.60 -16.95 14.67
N THR A 107 -16.08 -15.87 15.25
CA THR A 107 -15.23 -14.95 14.50
C THR A 107 -13.90 -15.63 14.19
N LEU A 108 -13.54 -15.69 12.91
CA LEU A 108 -12.21 -16.13 12.48
C LEU A 108 -11.31 -14.91 12.31
N LYS A 109 -10.15 -14.90 12.95
CA LYS A 109 -9.28 -13.72 12.92
C LYS A 109 -7.81 -14.08 12.92
N ARG A 110 -7.12 -13.70 11.85
CA ARG A 110 -5.66 -13.77 11.74
C ARG A 110 -5.08 -12.37 11.59
N ARG A 111 -4.08 -12.04 12.41
CA ARG A 111 -3.31 -10.80 12.22
C ARG A 111 -2.26 -11.02 11.14
N SER A 112 -2.10 -10.04 10.26
CA SER A 112 -1.02 -10.02 9.28
C SER A 112 0.34 -10.16 9.98
N PRO A 113 1.25 -11.02 9.47
CA PRO A 113 2.65 -11.02 9.92
C PRO A 113 3.42 -9.79 9.44
N LEU A 114 2.83 -8.96 8.58
CA LEU A 114 3.41 -7.72 8.06
C LEU A 114 2.76 -6.51 8.73
N SER A 115 3.53 -5.77 9.52
CA SER A 115 3.12 -4.45 10.02
C SER A 115 3.63 -3.38 9.09
N ILE A 116 2.73 -2.74 8.34
CA ILE A 116 3.07 -1.82 7.25
C ILE A 116 2.63 -0.40 7.63
N SER A 117 3.57 0.54 7.64
CA SER A 117 3.28 1.94 7.92
C SER A 117 2.55 2.61 6.74
N ALA A 118 1.98 3.79 6.99
CA ALA A 118 1.69 4.70 5.89
C ALA A 118 2.98 5.06 5.14
N MET A 119 2.88 5.26 3.82
CA MET A 119 3.93 5.94 3.07
C MET A 119 3.72 7.45 3.25
N ARG A 120 4.62 8.10 3.97
CA ARG A 120 4.51 9.50 4.39
C ARG A 120 5.73 10.29 3.97
N GLY A 121 5.63 11.62 3.91
CA GLY A 121 6.80 12.46 3.62
C GLY A 121 7.96 12.16 4.59
N LEU A 122 9.18 12.09 4.06
CA LEU A 122 10.40 11.95 4.87
C LEU A 122 10.50 13.10 5.89
N HIS A 123 10.14 14.30 5.45
CA HIS A 123 10.05 15.51 6.24
C HIS A 123 9.01 16.47 5.64
N PRO A 124 8.29 17.30 6.42
CA PRO A 124 7.32 18.28 5.91
C PRO A 124 7.88 19.32 4.91
N LEU A 125 9.21 19.50 4.90
CA LEU A 125 9.92 20.40 3.97
C LEU A 125 10.41 19.69 2.70
N LEU A 126 10.30 18.36 2.63
CA LEU A 126 10.78 17.52 1.52
C LEU A 126 9.66 16.84 0.74
N ALA A 127 8.40 17.09 1.12
CA ALA A 127 7.21 16.61 0.43
C ALA A 127 6.13 17.69 0.46
N GLY A 128 5.33 17.76 -0.60
CA GLY A 128 4.33 18.81 -0.76
C GLY A 128 3.20 18.44 -1.69
N LEU A 129 2.18 19.32 -1.68
CA LEU A 129 1.06 19.27 -2.60
C LEU A 129 1.19 20.39 -3.62
N ASP A 130 1.10 20.02 -4.89
CA ASP A 130 0.98 20.96 -6.00
C ASP A 130 -0.47 20.94 -6.51
N ASN A 131 -1.08 22.11 -6.71
CA ASN A 131 -2.42 22.19 -7.30
C ASN A 131 -2.30 22.50 -8.78
N GLU A 132 -3.02 21.72 -9.59
CA GLU A 132 -3.15 21.99 -11.02
C GLU A 132 -4.59 22.31 -11.42
N ASN A 133 -4.73 23.17 -12.44
CA ASN A 133 -6.00 23.40 -13.11
C ASN A 133 -6.07 22.52 -14.35
N VAL A 134 -7.20 21.84 -14.54
CA VAL A 134 -7.38 20.91 -15.65
C VAL A 134 -8.56 21.34 -16.52
N SER A 135 -8.36 21.33 -17.84
CA SER A 135 -9.44 21.53 -18.82
C SER A 135 -9.94 20.19 -19.35
N PHE A 136 -11.23 19.91 -19.18
CA PHE A 136 -11.92 18.89 -19.93
C PHE A 136 -12.47 19.53 -21.21
N ASP A 137 -11.66 19.51 -22.28
CA ASP A 137 -12.02 20.03 -23.59
C ASP A 137 -12.31 18.88 -24.56
N ARG A 138 -13.53 18.88 -25.11
CA ARG A 138 -13.97 17.97 -26.16
C ARG A 138 -14.65 18.73 -27.30
N SER A 139 -14.41 20.03 -27.40
CA SER A 139 -15.04 20.91 -28.40
C SER A 139 -14.77 20.49 -29.85
N ASP A 140 -13.71 19.73 -30.08
CA ASP A 140 -13.32 19.13 -31.36
C ASP A 140 -14.16 17.91 -31.77
N ARG A 141 -14.98 17.35 -30.87
CA ARG A 141 -15.77 16.15 -31.14
C ARG A 141 -17.21 16.49 -31.56
N PRO A 142 -17.62 16.17 -32.80
CA PRO A 142 -18.95 16.56 -33.31
C PRO A 142 -20.10 15.73 -32.73
N ASN A 143 -19.80 14.61 -32.07
CA ASN A 143 -20.79 13.66 -31.54
C ASN A 143 -21.07 13.84 -30.03
N ASN A 144 -20.67 14.97 -29.44
CA ASN A 144 -20.99 15.25 -28.05
C ASN A 144 -22.48 15.58 -27.89
N ARG A 145 -23.13 14.96 -26.90
CA ARG A 145 -24.49 15.35 -26.48
C ARG A 145 -24.41 16.29 -25.28
N VAL A 146 -24.95 17.49 -25.43
CA VAL A 146 -25.10 18.46 -24.33
C VAL A 146 -26.54 18.40 -23.85
N ILE A 147 -26.74 18.15 -22.55
CA ILE A 147 -28.06 18.16 -21.91
C ILE A 147 -28.05 19.28 -20.87
N VAL A 148 -28.96 20.24 -21.02
CA VAL A 148 -29.21 21.29 -20.03
C VAL A 148 -30.57 21.01 -19.40
N ARG A 149 -30.66 21.08 -18.07
CA ARG A 149 -31.89 20.78 -17.33
C ARG A 149 -32.38 21.97 -16.53
N ASP A 150 -33.70 22.08 -16.39
CA ASP A 150 -34.35 23.04 -15.49
C ASP A 150 -34.26 22.58 -14.01
N GLU A 151 -34.82 23.38 -13.10
CA GLU A 151 -34.85 23.09 -11.65
C GLU A 151 -35.66 21.84 -11.28
N LYS A 152 -36.54 21.36 -12.18
CA LYS A 152 -37.37 20.17 -12.02
C LYS A 152 -36.73 18.93 -12.66
N GLY A 153 -35.60 19.09 -13.34
CA GLY A 153 -34.85 18.02 -14.00
C GLY A 153 -35.29 17.74 -15.44
N ASN A 154 -36.17 18.56 -16.04
CA ASN A 154 -36.57 18.42 -17.45
C ASN A 154 -35.48 18.93 -18.38
N GLU A 155 -35.26 18.26 -19.52
CA GLU A 155 -34.29 18.69 -20.53
C GLU A 155 -34.83 19.90 -21.32
N LEU A 156 -34.02 20.94 -21.46
CA LEU A 156 -34.34 22.13 -22.26
C LEU A 156 -34.15 21.85 -23.76
N SER A 157 -34.90 22.57 -24.61
CA SER A 157 -34.70 22.55 -26.06
C SER A 157 -33.49 23.38 -26.49
N ASP A 158 -33.00 23.16 -27.72
CA ASP A 158 -31.87 23.91 -28.27
C ASP A 158 -32.18 25.42 -28.41
N GLU A 159 -33.43 25.78 -28.71
CA GLU A 159 -33.87 27.17 -28.78
C GLU A 159 -33.82 27.86 -27.41
N GLU A 160 -34.29 27.18 -26.36
CA GLU A 160 -34.23 27.69 -24.99
C GLU A 160 -32.78 27.87 -24.55
N ILE A 161 -31.91 26.90 -24.84
CA ILE A 161 -30.47 26.97 -24.55
C ILE A 161 -29.83 28.16 -25.28
N ALA A 162 -30.16 28.39 -26.56
CA ALA A 162 -29.63 29.51 -27.35
C ALA A 162 -30.00 30.87 -26.74
N VAL A 163 -31.27 31.06 -26.35
CA VAL A 163 -31.72 32.26 -25.64
C VAL A 163 -30.98 32.41 -24.30
N PHE A 164 -30.78 31.32 -23.56
CA PHE A 164 -30.04 31.37 -22.30
C PHE A 164 -28.56 31.73 -22.45
N LEU A 165 -27.95 31.43 -23.60
CA LEU A 165 -26.55 31.72 -23.89
C LEU A 165 -26.34 33.08 -24.56
N GLU A 166 -27.40 33.76 -25.02
CA GLU A 166 -27.30 35.06 -25.67
C GLU A 166 -26.59 36.09 -24.76
N GLY A 167 -25.56 36.76 -25.29
CA GLY A 167 -24.75 37.72 -24.56
C GLY A 167 -23.79 37.11 -23.50
N LYS A 168 -23.70 35.79 -23.37
CA LYS A 168 -22.81 35.11 -22.42
C LYS A 168 -21.66 34.40 -23.15
N ASP A 169 -20.43 34.71 -22.78
CA ASP A 169 -19.24 33.99 -23.25
C ASP A 169 -19.09 32.66 -22.48
N ARG A 170 -19.83 31.62 -22.89
CA ARG A 170 -19.84 30.32 -22.22
C ARG A 170 -19.83 29.15 -23.20
N SER A 171 -18.82 28.29 -23.07
CA SER A 171 -18.74 27.02 -23.78
C SER A 171 -19.40 25.90 -22.96
N LEU A 172 -20.27 25.11 -23.60
CA LEU A 172 -20.92 23.94 -22.98
C LEU A 172 -20.18 22.61 -23.24
N SER A 173 -19.25 22.59 -24.20
CA SER A 173 -18.39 21.45 -24.55
C SER A 173 -17.04 21.46 -23.85
N ARG A 174 -16.77 22.50 -23.05
CA ARG A 174 -15.56 22.66 -22.24
C ARG A 174 -15.94 22.80 -20.77
N LYS A 175 -15.28 22.04 -19.90
CA LYS A 175 -15.36 22.24 -18.45
C LYS A 175 -13.98 22.56 -17.90
N TRP A 176 -13.89 23.66 -17.18
CA TRP A 176 -12.69 24.05 -16.47
C TRP A 176 -12.78 23.58 -15.02
N ILE A 177 -11.85 22.73 -14.59
CA ILE A 177 -11.80 22.15 -13.25
C ILE A 177 -10.70 22.88 -12.47
N LYS A 178 -11.11 23.87 -11.66
CA LYS A 178 -10.20 24.64 -10.78
C LYS A 178 -9.93 23.91 -9.48
N ASP A 179 -8.71 24.04 -8.97
CA ASP A 179 -8.31 23.88 -7.56
C ASP A 179 -8.67 22.55 -6.86
N LYS A 180 -9.18 21.57 -7.60
CA LYS A 180 -9.60 20.26 -7.09
C LYS A 180 -8.63 19.13 -7.42
N ASN A 181 -7.48 19.45 -8.03
CA ASN A 181 -6.49 18.48 -8.47
C ASN A 181 -5.16 18.71 -7.75
N SER A 182 -5.08 18.30 -6.49
CA SER A 182 -3.79 18.26 -5.78
C SER A 182 -2.97 17.04 -6.22
N ARG A 183 -1.65 17.22 -6.28
CA ARG A 183 -0.67 16.21 -6.69
C ARG A 183 0.42 16.12 -5.63
N ALA A 184 0.83 14.89 -5.32
CA ALA A 184 1.90 14.62 -4.38
C ALA A 184 3.25 14.63 -5.09
N SER A 185 4.18 15.40 -4.53
CA SER A 185 5.57 15.47 -4.99
C SER A 185 6.53 15.41 -3.79
N GLY A 186 7.69 14.80 -3.97
CA GLY A 186 8.80 14.84 -3.00
C GLY A 186 9.30 13.47 -2.54
N LEU A 187 9.92 13.46 -1.37
CA LEU A 187 10.57 12.30 -0.76
C LEU A 187 9.69 11.69 0.32
N PHE A 188 9.48 10.38 0.24
CA PHE A 188 8.56 9.62 1.08
C PHE A 188 9.26 8.42 1.69
N ILE A 189 8.86 8.06 2.91
CA ILE A 189 9.30 6.86 3.58
C ILE A 189 8.14 5.92 3.85
N SER A 190 8.45 4.62 3.80
CA SER A 190 7.56 3.54 4.20
C SER A 190 8.35 2.52 5.01
N ASP A 191 7.77 2.07 6.12
CA ASP A 191 8.37 1.11 7.04
C ASP A 191 7.54 -0.19 7.03
N ILE A 192 8.20 -1.35 7.02
CA ILE A 192 7.59 -2.67 7.13
C ILE A 192 8.31 -3.46 8.23
N ALA A 193 7.56 -4.02 9.17
CA ALA A 193 8.06 -5.02 10.11
C ALA A 193 7.49 -6.40 9.75
N ILE A 194 8.36 -7.39 9.63
CA ILE A 194 8.05 -8.77 9.24
C ILE A 194 8.24 -9.66 10.47
N ASP A 195 7.16 -10.16 11.05
CA ASP A 195 7.22 -11.13 12.17
C ASP A 195 7.48 -12.54 11.63
N LEU A 196 8.74 -12.98 11.71
CA LEU A 196 9.17 -14.28 11.19
C LEU A 196 8.47 -15.45 11.91
N ARG A 197 8.10 -15.28 13.18
CA ARG A 197 7.44 -16.34 13.96
C ARG A 197 6.06 -16.70 13.41
N ARG A 198 5.41 -15.77 12.72
CA ARG A 198 4.05 -15.90 12.17
C ARG A 198 3.99 -16.00 10.66
N LEU A 199 5.08 -15.62 9.97
CA LEU A 199 5.10 -15.37 8.53
C LEU A 199 4.52 -16.53 7.71
N PHE A 200 4.86 -17.76 8.09
CA PHE A 200 4.43 -18.99 7.41
C PHE A 200 3.62 -19.94 8.30
N SER A 201 3.17 -19.49 9.48
CA SER A 201 2.46 -20.32 10.43
C SER A 201 1.06 -19.79 10.73
N VAL A 202 0.10 -20.67 10.97
CA VAL A 202 -1.29 -20.33 11.24
C VAL A 202 -1.78 -21.11 12.45
N SER A 203 -2.39 -20.44 13.41
CA SER A 203 -2.78 -21.03 14.69
C SER A 203 -3.91 -22.05 14.51
N THR A 204 -3.80 -23.18 15.20
CA THR A 204 -4.88 -24.19 15.31
C THR A 204 -5.63 -24.10 16.64
N ASN A 205 -5.46 -22.99 17.36
CA ASN A 205 -6.13 -22.77 18.64
C ASN A 205 -7.63 -22.63 18.46
N GLN A 206 -8.38 -23.57 19.03
CA GLN A 206 -9.84 -23.56 18.99
C GLN A 206 -10.47 -22.45 19.83
N LEU A 207 -9.80 -21.88 20.84
CA LEU A 207 -10.37 -20.79 21.66
C LEU A 207 -10.40 -19.45 20.90
N GLU A 208 -9.42 -19.22 20.03
CA GLU A 208 -9.29 -18.03 19.20
C GLU A 208 -8.94 -18.48 17.77
N PRO A 209 -9.93 -19.00 17.02
CA PRO A 209 -9.68 -19.67 15.75
C PRO A 209 -9.22 -18.68 14.67
N GLU A 210 -8.13 -19.02 14.00
CA GLU A 210 -7.70 -18.31 12.79
C GLU A 210 -8.44 -18.83 11.56
N MET A 211 -8.83 -20.10 11.52
CA MET A 211 -9.48 -20.75 10.37
C MET A 211 -10.52 -21.77 10.83
N SER A 212 -11.30 -22.33 9.90
CA SER A 212 -12.26 -23.39 10.20
C SER A 212 -11.59 -24.77 10.32
N ASP A 213 -12.25 -25.72 10.97
CA ASP A 213 -11.75 -27.10 11.11
C ASP A 213 -11.57 -27.79 9.75
N GLU A 214 -12.46 -27.52 8.79
CA GLU A 214 -12.34 -28.03 7.42
C GLU A 214 -11.07 -27.50 6.74
N THR A 215 -10.72 -26.24 7.01
CA THR A 215 -9.50 -25.63 6.48
C THR A 215 -8.26 -26.27 7.12
N ILE A 216 -8.29 -26.55 8.43
CA ILE A 216 -7.19 -27.25 9.12
C ILE A 216 -6.94 -28.63 8.50
N GLU A 217 -7.99 -29.43 8.30
CA GLU A 217 -7.85 -30.76 7.71
C GLU A 217 -7.40 -30.71 6.24
N LYS A 218 -7.90 -29.75 5.46
CA LYS A 218 -7.41 -29.48 4.10
C LYS A 218 -5.90 -29.22 4.10
N LEU A 219 -5.40 -28.31 4.94
CA LEU A 219 -3.98 -27.94 4.95
C LEU A 219 -3.09 -29.12 5.39
N LYS A 220 -3.54 -29.93 6.36
CA LYS A 220 -2.84 -31.17 6.73
C LYS A 220 -2.73 -32.13 5.54
N ALA A 221 -3.83 -32.30 4.78
CA ALA A 221 -3.83 -33.13 3.57
C ALA A 221 -2.91 -32.56 2.46
N GLU A 222 -2.76 -31.24 2.39
CA GLU A 222 -1.82 -30.55 1.49
C GLU A 222 -0.36 -30.55 1.99
N GLY A 223 -0.09 -31.22 3.12
CA GLY A 223 1.26 -31.42 3.65
C GLY A 223 1.80 -30.29 4.52
N TRP A 224 0.93 -29.41 5.04
CA TRP A 224 1.34 -28.43 6.05
C TRP A 224 1.81 -29.13 7.33
N VAL A 225 2.92 -28.63 7.89
CA VAL A 225 3.62 -29.27 9.00
C VAL A 225 2.98 -28.86 10.32
N GLN A 226 2.61 -29.83 11.14
CA GLN A 226 2.20 -29.56 12.53
C GLN A 226 3.43 -29.16 13.34
N SER A 227 3.33 -28.02 14.02
CA SER A 227 4.42 -27.46 14.81
C SER A 227 3.85 -26.64 15.96
N LYS A 228 4.74 -26.16 16.83
CA LYS A 228 4.43 -25.27 17.93
C LYS A 228 5.35 -24.06 17.86
N ASN A 229 4.77 -22.87 17.87
CA ASN A 229 5.50 -21.62 17.98
C ASN A 229 5.22 -20.94 19.33
N VAL A 230 5.88 -19.82 19.61
CA VAL A 230 5.72 -19.08 20.89
C VAL A 230 4.27 -18.67 21.22
N PHE A 231 3.33 -18.78 20.27
CA PHE A 231 1.92 -18.48 20.45
C PHE A 231 1.04 -19.74 20.65
N GLY A 232 1.58 -20.94 20.43
CA GLY A 232 0.88 -22.22 20.61
C GLY A 232 1.03 -23.18 19.42
N GLU A 233 0.14 -24.17 19.39
CA GLU A 233 0.04 -25.16 18.29
C GLU A 233 -0.37 -24.46 16.98
N CYS A 234 0.28 -24.83 15.88
CA CYS A 234 0.10 -24.21 14.58
C CYS A 234 0.38 -25.17 13.42
N LEU A 235 -0.07 -24.78 12.23
CA LEU A 235 0.37 -25.38 10.97
C LEU A 235 1.36 -24.44 10.28
N VAL A 236 2.45 -25.00 9.78
CA VAL A 236 3.51 -24.28 9.06
C VAL A 236 3.50 -24.68 7.58
N ALA A 237 3.60 -23.69 6.70
CA ALA A 237 3.63 -23.93 5.26
C ALA A 237 4.81 -24.85 4.87
N PRO A 238 4.62 -25.78 3.93
CA PRO A 238 5.68 -26.69 3.49
C PRO A 238 6.92 -25.93 2.99
N LYS A 239 8.12 -26.48 3.23
CA LYS A 239 9.40 -25.84 2.85
C LYS A 239 9.43 -25.33 1.40
N LYS A 240 8.99 -26.14 0.44
CA LYS A 240 8.93 -25.76 -0.98
C LYS A 240 8.06 -24.52 -1.22
N LEU A 241 6.96 -24.40 -0.50
CA LEU A 241 6.04 -23.27 -0.60
C LEU A 241 6.66 -22.02 0.05
N ARG A 242 7.28 -22.18 1.23
CA ARG A 242 8.05 -21.12 1.90
C ARG A 242 9.14 -20.57 0.99
N GLU A 243 9.94 -21.42 0.36
CA GLU A 243 11.01 -20.99 -0.54
C GLU A 243 10.50 -20.17 -1.73
N LYS A 244 9.36 -20.57 -2.32
CA LYS A 244 8.69 -19.83 -3.40
C LYS A 244 8.21 -18.47 -2.89
N TRP A 245 7.46 -18.46 -1.79
CA TRP A 245 6.83 -17.27 -1.26
C TRP A 245 7.81 -16.26 -0.65
N ILE A 246 8.93 -16.72 -0.07
CA ILE A 246 10.02 -15.85 0.40
C ILE A 246 10.57 -14.99 -0.76
N LYS A 247 10.83 -15.61 -1.91
CA LYS A 247 11.32 -14.90 -3.10
C LYS A 247 10.29 -13.88 -3.61
N GLY A 248 9.02 -14.28 -3.68
CA GLY A 248 7.93 -13.38 -4.07
C GLY A 248 7.76 -12.19 -3.11
N LEU A 249 7.80 -12.46 -1.81
CA LEU A 249 7.67 -11.45 -0.76
C LEU A 249 8.84 -10.46 -0.77
N ALA A 250 10.09 -10.94 -0.86
CA ALA A 250 11.26 -10.08 -0.95
C ALA A 250 11.16 -9.13 -2.16
N LYS A 251 10.86 -9.69 -3.34
CA LYS A 251 10.68 -8.91 -4.56
C LYS A 251 9.55 -7.89 -4.45
N ALA A 252 8.43 -8.26 -3.84
CA ALA A 252 7.31 -7.34 -3.63
C ALA A 252 7.62 -6.21 -2.63
N ILE A 253 8.29 -6.51 -1.52
CA ILE A 253 8.70 -5.48 -0.54
C ILE A 253 9.62 -4.43 -1.18
N VAL A 254 10.50 -4.84 -2.09
CA VAL A 254 11.42 -3.94 -2.78
C VAL A 254 10.72 -3.17 -3.91
N ASN A 255 9.84 -3.83 -4.68
CA ASN A 255 9.33 -3.30 -5.95
C ASN A 255 7.87 -2.84 -5.96
N TRP A 256 7.14 -2.90 -4.84
CA TRP A 256 5.75 -2.45 -4.82
C TRP A 256 5.62 -0.99 -5.27
N ARG A 257 4.50 -0.71 -5.95
CA ARG A 257 4.14 0.60 -6.48
C ARG A 257 2.65 0.82 -6.32
N ILE A 258 2.26 2.06 -6.08
CA ILE A 258 0.84 2.45 -6.10
C ILE A 258 0.39 2.64 -7.56
N THR A 259 -0.25 1.64 -8.13
CA THR A 259 -0.90 1.78 -9.44
C THR A 259 -2.26 2.45 -9.24
N SER A 260 -2.32 3.76 -9.46
CA SER A 260 -3.58 4.51 -9.47
C SER A 260 -4.47 4.02 -10.63
N ASN A 261 -5.75 3.73 -10.36
CA ASN A 261 -6.77 3.38 -11.37
C ASN A 261 -7.17 4.57 -12.29
N GLN A 262 -6.57 5.73 -12.12
CA GLN A 262 -6.79 6.91 -12.97
C GLN A 262 -5.48 7.21 -13.70
N SER A 263 -5.49 7.10 -15.02
CA SER A 263 -4.37 7.38 -15.95
C SER A 263 -3.87 8.84 -15.93
N ARG A 264 -4.24 9.63 -14.93
CA ARG A 264 -4.11 11.09 -14.97
C ARG A 264 -2.69 11.57 -14.68
N THR A 265 -1.87 10.77 -13.99
CA THR A 265 -0.47 11.11 -13.70
C THR A 265 0.32 9.84 -13.34
N PHE A 266 1.27 9.43 -14.16
CA PHE A 266 2.16 8.29 -13.88
C PHE A 266 3.41 8.77 -13.16
N SER A 267 3.79 8.06 -12.09
CA SER A 267 5.05 8.23 -11.38
C SER A 267 5.72 6.88 -11.28
N LEU A 268 7.02 6.82 -11.59
CA LEU A 268 7.81 5.61 -11.41
C LEU A 268 7.90 5.21 -9.93
N MET A 269 7.70 6.19 -9.02
CA MET A 269 7.89 6.05 -7.58
C MET A 269 9.25 5.42 -7.26
N ASP A 270 10.30 6.04 -7.77
CA ASP A 270 11.67 5.54 -7.69
C ASP A 270 12.04 5.21 -6.26
N THR A 271 12.54 4.00 -6.04
CA THR A 271 13.12 3.61 -4.77
C THR A 271 14.55 4.12 -4.74
N LEU A 272 14.82 5.12 -3.89
CA LEU A 272 16.15 5.74 -3.78
C LEU A 272 17.06 4.97 -2.83
N ALA A 273 16.51 4.48 -1.71
CA ALA A 273 17.27 3.69 -0.75
C ALA A 273 16.38 2.70 -0.01
N ILE A 274 16.96 1.58 0.41
CA ILE A 274 16.34 0.59 1.30
C ILE A 274 17.32 0.31 2.43
N SER A 275 16.86 0.42 3.67
CA SER A 275 17.58 -0.07 4.84
C SER A 275 16.86 -1.31 5.40
N ILE A 276 17.64 -2.30 5.83
CA ILE A 276 17.16 -3.54 6.44
C ILE A 276 17.91 -3.75 7.76
N SER A 277 17.18 -4.07 8.83
CA SER A 277 17.77 -4.29 10.15
C SER A 277 16.85 -5.17 11.01
N ASP A 278 17.38 -5.75 12.08
CA ASP A 278 16.59 -6.35 13.15
C ASP A 278 16.33 -5.39 14.32
N ASN A 279 16.82 -4.15 14.25
CA ASN A 279 16.68 -3.14 15.29
C ASN A 279 15.80 -1.97 14.83
N ALA A 280 14.58 -1.90 15.38
CA ALA A 280 13.59 -0.88 15.07
C ALA A 280 14.06 0.57 15.34
N ASN A 281 14.95 0.78 16.32
CA ASN A 281 15.42 2.11 16.67
C ASN A 281 16.53 2.57 15.71
N LEU A 282 17.44 1.68 15.33
CA LEU A 282 18.54 2.01 14.43
C LEU A 282 18.05 2.29 13.02
N ILE A 283 17.12 1.48 12.51
CA ILE A 283 16.58 1.64 11.14
C ILE A 283 15.85 2.98 10.96
N ALA A 284 15.22 3.52 12.01
CA ALA A 284 14.59 4.84 11.93
C ALA A 284 15.61 5.96 11.71
N GLY A 285 16.85 5.76 12.20
CA GLY A 285 17.98 6.68 12.04
C GLY A 285 18.69 6.55 10.69
N SER A 286 18.59 5.41 10.00
CA SER A 286 19.34 5.17 8.75
C SER A 286 18.86 6.01 7.57
N ILE A 287 17.56 6.31 7.52
CA ILE A 287 16.96 7.18 6.50
C ILE A 287 16.17 8.26 7.23
N ARG A 288 16.72 9.46 7.26
CA ARG A 288 16.21 10.59 8.06
C ARG A 288 16.29 11.90 7.28
N ALA A 289 15.78 12.97 7.87
CA ALA A 289 16.06 14.32 7.44
C ALA A 289 16.75 15.10 8.56
N LYS A 290 17.67 15.98 8.20
CA LYS A 290 18.30 16.95 9.12
C LYS A 290 17.86 18.35 8.72
N LEU A 291 17.45 19.18 9.68
CA LEU A 291 17.21 20.60 9.42
C LEU A 291 18.53 21.29 9.05
N SER A 292 18.46 22.25 8.12
CA SER A 292 19.63 23.06 7.80
C SER A 292 19.97 23.96 8.99
N GLU A 293 21.26 24.03 9.33
CA GLU A 293 21.77 24.94 10.37
C GLU A 293 21.75 26.40 9.90
N GLU A 294 21.76 26.63 8.58
CA GLU A 294 21.77 27.97 7.97
C GLU A 294 20.37 28.48 7.59
N ASP A 295 19.41 27.58 7.31
CA ASP A 295 18.09 27.92 6.78
C ASP A 295 16.98 27.07 7.44
N SER A 296 16.24 27.68 8.36
CA SER A 296 15.14 27.01 9.08
C SER A 296 13.99 26.56 8.18
N GLY A 297 13.91 27.06 6.94
CA GLY A 297 12.95 26.66 5.91
C GLY A 297 13.38 25.45 5.09
N LYS A 298 14.56 24.86 5.35
CA LYS A 298 15.11 23.72 4.61
C LYS A 298 15.41 22.53 5.49
N ALA A 299 15.23 21.35 4.90
CA ALA A 299 15.72 20.09 5.44
C ALA A 299 16.53 19.36 4.36
N GLN A 300 17.50 18.57 4.78
CA GLN A 300 18.31 17.74 3.91
C GLN A 300 18.00 16.27 4.20
N PRO A 301 17.69 15.45 3.16
CA PRO A 301 17.59 14.01 3.34
C PRO A 301 18.98 13.44 3.66
N VAL A 302 19.01 12.45 4.54
CA VAL A 302 20.23 11.73 4.94
C VAL A 302 19.97 10.24 4.86
N VAL A 303 20.83 9.55 4.12
CA VAL A 303 20.94 8.09 4.13
C VAL A 303 22.28 7.77 4.77
N ASP A 304 22.24 7.10 5.92
CA ASP A 304 23.43 6.84 6.75
C ASP A 304 24.03 5.48 6.41
N GLU A 305 25.13 5.51 5.66
CA GLU A 305 25.85 4.32 5.20
C GLU A 305 26.73 3.70 6.30
N SER A 306 26.88 4.38 7.45
CA SER A 306 27.85 4.01 8.49
C SER A 306 27.27 3.25 9.68
N LEU A 307 25.93 3.11 9.74
CA LEU A 307 25.26 2.48 10.88
C LEU A 307 25.53 0.98 10.94
N ASN A 308 26.19 0.56 12.01
CA ASN A 308 26.32 -0.87 12.33
C ASN A 308 24.94 -1.52 12.51
N ASN A 309 24.81 -2.77 12.08
CA ASN A 309 23.57 -3.56 12.11
C ASN A 309 22.41 -3.00 11.27
N VAL A 310 22.70 -2.13 10.29
CA VAL A 310 21.75 -1.72 9.26
C VAL A 310 22.38 -1.92 7.89
N ASP A 311 21.86 -2.86 7.11
CA ASP A 311 22.24 -3.01 5.72
C ASP A 311 21.50 -1.97 4.89
N THR A 312 22.23 -1.06 4.23
CA THR A 312 21.65 0.01 3.41
C THR A 312 22.05 -0.15 1.95
N PHE A 313 21.05 -0.11 1.08
CA PHE A 313 21.16 -0.29 -0.36
C PHE A 313 20.67 0.97 -1.06
N ILE A 314 21.54 1.61 -1.85
CA ILE A 314 21.29 2.93 -2.43
C ILE A 314 21.32 2.82 -3.95
N THR A 315 20.25 3.26 -4.62
CA THR A 315 20.15 3.19 -6.08
C THR A 315 20.86 4.37 -6.74
N LEU A 316 21.24 4.23 -8.02
CA LEU A 316 21.90 5.29 -8.78
C LEU A 316 21.11 6.61 -8.83
N GLN A 317 19.78 6.53 -8.84
CA GLN A 317 18.90 7.69 -8.88
C GLN A 317 18.96 8.52 -7.58
N ALA A 318 19.44 7.94 -6.47
CA ALA A 318 19.53 8.61 -5.18
C ALA A 318 20.46 9.84 -5.22
N GLY A 319 21.57 9.76 -5.96
CA GLY A 319 22.56 10.85 -6.07
C GLY A 319 22.01 12.15 -6.67
N GLY A 320 20.82 12.10 -7.31
CA GLY A 320 20.12 13.30 -7.77
C GLY A 320 19.34 14.04 -6.67
N TYR A 321 19.12 13.42 -5.51
CA TYR A 321 18.25 13.93 -4.44
C TYR A 321 18.88 13.91 -3.06
N ILE A 322 19.95 13.15 -2.88
CA ILE A 322 20.59 12.87 -1.60
C ILE A 322 22.10 12.92 -1.80
N SER A 323 22.82 13.49 -0.84
CA SER A 323 24.27 13.39 -0.82
C SER A 323 24.66 11.99 -0.35
N THR A 324 25.07 11.12 -1.27
CA THR A 324 25.48 9.74 -1.04
C THR A 324 26.75 9.41 -1.81
N THR A 325 27.42 8.31 -1.43
CA THR A 325 28.60 7.81 -2.17
C THR A 325 28.54 6.30 -2.45
N GLY A 326 27.60 5.58 -1.83
CA GLY A 326 27.43 4.14 -1.98
C GLY A 326 26.40 3.71 -3.01
N GLU A 327 26.09 4.53 -4.02
CA GLU A 327 25.12 4.19 -5.05
C GLU A 327 25.56 2.98 -5.88
N GLN A 328 24.65 2.05 -6.12
CA GLN A 328 24.92 0.83 -6.88
C GLN A 328 23.79 0.56 -7.88
N ALA A 329 24.16 0.04 -9.06
CA ALA A 329 23.21 -0.33 -10.10
C ALA A 329 22.34 -1.53 -9.71
N ASP A 330 22.87 -2.43 -8.89
CA ASP A 330 22.25 -3.67 -8.42
C ASP A 330 21.73 -3.58 -6.97
N ALA A 331 21.52 -2.35 -6.48
CA ALA A 331 21.14 -2.11 -5.08
C ALA A 331 19.80 -2.76 -4.70
N LEU A 332 18.81 -2.75 -5.62
CA LEU A 332 17.50 -3.35 -5.35
C LEU A 332 17.60 -4.87 -5.33
N GLU A 333 18.35 -5.46 -6.25
CA GLU A 333 18.61 -6.90 -6.32
C GLU A 333 19.34 -7.39 -5.06
N LYS A 334 20.31 -6.63 -4.57
CA LYS A 334 21.01 -6.92 -3.31
C LYS A 334 20.08 -6.82 -2.09
N ALA A 335 19.19 -5.82 -2.06
CA ALA A 335 18.19 -5.69 -1.00
C ALA A 335 17.20 -6.86 -1.01
N GLU A 336 16.74 -7.29 -2.20
CA GLU A 336 15.90 -8.49 -2.36
C GLU A 336 16.62 -9.73 -1.83
N GLN A 337 17.87 -9.94 -2.25
CA GLN A 337 18.65 -11.10 -1.81
C GLN A 337 18.86 -11.10 -0.29
N LYS A 338 19.14 -9.93 0.32
CA LYS A 338 19.26 -9.81 1.77
C LYS A 338 17.99 -10.22 2.50
N LEU A 339 16.82 -9.80 2.01
CA LEU A 339 15.53 -10.22 2.58
C LEU A 339 15.31 -11.73 2.45
N VAL A 340 15.65 -12.30 1.28
CA VAL A 340 15.59 -13.76 1.07
C VAL A 340 16.47 -14.48 2.07
N ASP A 341 17.73 -14.07 2.22
CA ASP A 341 18.70 -14.71 3.12
C ASP A 341 18.22 -14.68 4.58
N LEU A 342 17.74 -13.52 5.04
CA LEU A 342 17.23 -13.35 6.40
C LEU A 342 15.98 -14.19 6.67
N MET A 343 15.05 -14.26 5.72
CA MET A 343 13.85 -15.09 5.86
C MET A 343 14.18 -16.59 5.78
N MET A 344 15.06 -17.01 4.88
CA MET A 344 15.47 -18.41 4.73
C MET A 344 16.25 -18.94 5.94
N ALA A 345 16.98 -18.06 6.65
CA ALA A 345 17.76 -18.43 7.82
C ALA A 345 16.91 -18.76 9.05
N PHE A 346 15.64 -18.34 9.09
CA PHE A 346 14.76 -18.57 10.24
C PHE A 346 14.18 -19.99 10.23
N ASP A 347 14.26 -20.69 11.37
CA ASP A 347 13.61 -21.99 11.53
C ASP A 347 12.13 -21.79 11.87
N TYR A 348 11.28 -21.98 10.87
CA TYR A 348 9.82 -21.84 11.02
C TYR A 348 9.16 -23.05 11.69
N GLU A 349 9.82 -24.22 11.71
CA GLU A 349 9.26 -25.49 12.18
C GLU A 349 9.65 -25.77 13.64
N ASN A 350 10.75 -25.19 14.14
CA ASN A 350 11.22 -25.36 15.52
C ASN A 350 11.52 -24.01 16.19
N GLN A 351 10.51 -23.38 16.78
CA GLN A 351 10.64 -22.07 17.43
C GLN A 351 10.75 -22.12 18.97
N PHE A 352 10.89 -23.33 19.55
CA PHE A 352 11.02 -23.55 21.00
C PHE A 352 12.39 -24.09 21.40
#